data_AF-L9YMS2-F1
#
_entry.id   AF-L9YMS2-F1
#
_cell.length_a   1.000
_cell.length_b   1.000
_cell.length_c   1.000
_cell.angle_alpha   90.00
_cell.angle_beta   90.00
_cell.angle_gamma   90.00
#
_symmetry.space_group_name_H-M   'P 1'
#
loop_
_entity.id
_entity.type
_entity.pdbx_description
1 polymer ?
#
loop_
_entity_poly.entity_id
_entity_poly.type
_entity_poly.pdbx_seq_one_letter_code
_entity_poly.pdbx_strand_id
1 'polypeptide(L)'
;MQASGKKRSLNISLLDHLGSYSDGQTIADSGLTQPPTGAADSILTDTTEDRDNLRIGTVEIIRESSTSLEIRLTARYKPEDEDEDEYETDQWGYTETEPLPALEISDLTETEADLIEAFVPVAVDEAGGFANFRENATKTNSPVDRLRKLTLPAVDDVRDGLESYLETKERAEELEAKITKTDELIDEIVYELYGLTEEEIEIVEDTVEN
;
A
#
# COMPACT_ATOMS: atom_id res chain seq x y z
N MET A 1 -6.09 3.28 -31.17
CA MET A 1 -4.97 3.94 -31.93
C MET A 1 -4.08 4.63 -30.92
N GLN A 2 -2.96 4.03 -30.49
CA GLN A 2 -2.16 4.59 -29.39
C GLN A 2 -1.43 5.87 -29.84
N ALA A 3 -1.92 7.03 -29.38
CA ALA A 3 -1.21 8.28 -29.50
C ALA A 3 0.01 8.26 -28.56
N SER A 4 1.13 7.72 -29.04
CA SER A 4 2.44 7.75 -28.36
C SER A 4 3.03 9.16 -28.38
N GLY A 5 2.36 10.10 -27.71
CA GLY A 5 2.99 11.31 -27.23
C GLY A 5 3.87 10.91 -26.06
N LYS A 6 5.18 11.18 -26.14
CA LYS A 6 6.13 10.94 -25.06
C LYS A 6 5.76 11.86 -23.88
N LYS A 7 4.76 11.45 -23.08
CA LYS A 7 4.34 12.11 -21.84
C LYS A 7 5.58 12.16 -20.96
N ARG A 8 5.98 13.35 -20.54
CA ARG A 8 6.95 13.48 -19.45
C ARG A 8 6.22 13.00 -18.20
N SER A 9 6.46 11.76 -17.80
CA SER A 9 5.96 11.26 -16.52
C SER A 9 6.52 12.14 -15.41
N LEU A 10 5.65 12.54 -14.49
CA LEU A 10 6.07 13.20 -13.26
C LEU A 10 6.83 12.18 -12.40
N ASN A 11 7.81 12.65 -11.63
CA ASN A 11 8.52 11.77 -10.70
C ASN A 11 7.65 11.52 -9.48
N ILE A 12 7.15 10.30 -9.32
CA ILE A 12 6.33 9.87 -8.18
C ILE A 12 7.10 8.91 -7.24
N SER A 13 8.43 8.89 -7.31
CA SER A 13 9.27 8.17 -6.34
C SER A 13 9.34 8.96 -5.04
N LEU A 14 8.71 8.45 -3.96
CA LEU A 14 8.78 9.10 -2.65
C LEU A 14 10.24 9.33 -2.23
N LEU A 15 11.09 8.32 -2.34
CA LEU A 15 12.48 8.39 -1.91
C LEU A 15 13.30 9.44 -2.66
N ASP A 16 12.98 9.70 -3.94
CA ASP A 16 13.65 10.75 -4.72
C ASP A 16 13.31 12.15 -4.20
N HIS A 17 12.07 12.34 -3.73
CA HIS A 17 11.61 13.61 -3.15
C HIS A 17 12.10 13.80 -1.71
N LEU A 18 12.15 12.74 -0.91
CA LEU A 18 12.65 12.81 0.47
C LEU A 18 14.17 13.04 0.52
N GLY A 19 14.90 12.53 -0.47
CA GLY A 19 16.36 12.64 -0.50
C GLY A 19 17.02 11.96 0.69
N SER A 20 18.00 12.62 1.31
CA SER A 20 18.66 12.12 2.50
C SER A 20 17.97 12.64 3.76
N TYR A 21 17.64 11.73 4.67
CA TYR A 21 17.04 12.05 5.97
C TYR A 21 17.72 11.30 7.11
N SER A 22 17.54 11.77 8.33
CA SER A 22 17.90 11.05 9.55
C SER A 22 16.74 10.20 10.08
N ASP A 23 17.07 9.18 10.86
CA ASP A 23 16.08 8.35 11.56
C ASP A 23 15.33 9.20 12.59
N GLY A 24 14.01 9.16 12.52
CA GLY A 24 13.09 9.81 13.44
C GLY A 24 12.55 8.85 14.51
N GLN A 25 11.28 9.03 14.85
CA GLN A 25 10.58 8.19 15.83
C GLN A 25 10.08 6.88 15.21
N THR A 26 9.72 5.91 16.06
CA THR A 26 9.08 4.69 15.59
C THR A 26 7.58 4.89 15.38
N ILE A 27 6.94 3.98 14.63
CA ILE A 27 5.47 3.95 14.51
C ILE A 27 4.80 3.88 15.87
N ALA A 28 5.34 3.08 16.81
CA ALA A 28 4.76 2.94 18.15
C ALA A 28 4.76 4.24 18.97
N ASP A 29 5.74 5.11 18.69
CA ASP A 29 5.93 6.39 19.39
C ASP A 29 5.30 7.58 18.64
N SER A 30 4.64 7.33 17.50
CA SER A 30 3.97 8.35 16.70
C SER A 30 2.52 8.54 17.18
N GLY A 31 2.17 9.75 17.59
CA GLY A 31 0.83 10.07 18.08
C GLY A 31 0.38 9.17 19.24
N LEU A 32 -0.92 8.90 19.31
CA LEU A 32 -1.53 7.94 20.23
C LEU A 32 -1.89 6.66 19.48
N THR A 33 -1.08 5.61 19.70
CA THR A 33 -1.29 4.29 19.10
C THR A 33 -2.24 3.43 19.93
N GLN A 34 -3.18 2.76 19.26
CA GLN A 34 -4.15 1.86 19.88
C GLN A 34 -4.24 0.53 19.11
N PRO A 35 -4.40 -0.60 19.80
CA PRO A 35 -4.73 -1.85 19.14
C PRO A 35 -6.18 -1.78 18.62
N PRO A 36 -6.47 -2.28 17.41
CA PRO A 36 -7.82 -2.30 16.89
C PRO A 36 -8.73 -3.25 17.69
N THR A 37 -10.04 -3.08 17.53
CA THR A 37 -11.01 -3.97 18.18
C THR A 37 -10.80 -5.41 17.71
N GLY A 38 -10.68 -6.35 18.66
CA GLY A 38 -10.45 -7.77 18.34
C GLY A 38 -8.99 -8.11 18.00
N ALA A 39 -8.04 -7.17 18.18
CA ALA A 39 -6.62 -7.41 17.90
C ALA A 39 -6.06 -8.67 18.59
N ALA A 40 -6.54 -9.01 19.79
CA ALA A 40 -6.07 -10.17 20.54
C ALA A 40 -6.39 -11.53 19.87
N ASP A 41 -7.41 -11.57 19.02
CA ASP A 41 -7.81 -12.77 18.27
C ASP A 41 -7.29 -12.72 16.82
N SER A 42 -6.51 -11.69 16.46
CA SER A 42 -5.96 -11.51 15.12
C SER A 42 -4.66 -12.29 14.96
N ILE A 43 -4.54 -12.99 13.83
CA ILE A 43 -3.30 -13.62 13.36
C ILE A 43 -2.11 -12.65 13.29
N LEU A 44 -2.37 -11.34 13.18
CA LEU A 44 -1.32 -10.33 13.18
C LEU A 44 -0.62 -10.19 14.53
N THR A 45 -1.19 -10.74 15.60
CA THR A 45 -0.57 -10.83 16.94
C THR A 45 0.09 -12.17 17.21
N ASP A 46 -0.12 -13.17 16.35
CA ASP A 46 0.54 -14.47 16.43
C ASP A 46 2.05 -14.34 16.21
N THR A 47 2.78 -15.31 16.75
CA THR A 47 4.22 -15.45 16.57
C THR A 47 4.54 -16.71 15.78
N THR A 48 5.83 -16.94 15.52
CA THR A 48 6.25 -18.22 14.93
C THR A 48 6.20 -19.40 15.91
N GLU A 49 5.74 -19.19 17.15
CA GLU A 49 5.37 -20.32 18.04
C GLU A 49 3.96 -20.82 17.74
N ASP A 50 3.12 -19.94 17.18
CA ASP A 50 1.73 -20.23 16.82
C ASP A 50 1.61 -20.64 15.35
N ARG A 51 2.40 -20.02 14.45
CA ARG A 51 2.36 -20.27 12.99
C ARG A 51 3.72 -20.20 12.32
N ASP A 52 4.09 -21.26 11.62
CA ASP A 52 5.35 -21.30 10.87
C ASP A 52 5.35 -20.36 9.66
N ASN A 53 6.50 -19.72 9.43
CA ASN A 53 6.75 -18.79 8.32
C ASN A 53 5.76 -17.62 8.21
N LEU A 54 5.18 -17.19 9.34
CA LEU A 54 4.32 -16.00 9.41
C LEU A 54 5.12 -14.73 9.07
N ARG A 55 4.59 -13.93 8.15
CA ARG A 55 5.16 -12.64 7.74
C ARG A 55 4.10 -11.68 7.23
N ILE A 56 4.46 -10.40 7.20
CA ILE A 56 3.65 -9.35 6.57
C ILE A 56 3.71 -9.53 5.05
N GLY A 57 2.55 -9.48 4.39
CA GLY A 57 2.44 -9.51 2.93
C GLY A 57 2.43 -8.11 2.34
N THR A 58 1.31 -7.41 2.52
CA THR A 58 1.07 -6.05 2.04
C THR A 58 0.56 -5.19 3.19
N VAL A 59 0.62 -3.87 2.99
CA VAL A 59 0.09 -2.88 3.92
C VAL A 59 -0.85 -1.93 3.19
N GLU A 60 -1.95 -1.59 3.84
CA GLU A 60 -2.89 -0.58 3.41
C GLU A 60 -3.06 0.45 4.52
N ILE A 61 -3.10 1.72 4.15
CA ILE A 61 -3.33 2.83 5.08
C ILE A 61 -4.69 3.43 4.78
N ILE A 62 -5.56 3.45 5.79
CA ILE A 62 -6.90 4.05 5.69
C ILE A 62 -6.90 5.34 6.51
N ARG A 63 -7.06 6.48 5.84
CA ARG A 63 -7.21 7.78 6.50
C ARG A 63 -8.62 7.92 7.07
N GLU A 64 -8.73 7.99 8.38
CA GLU A 64 -10.00 8.24 9.06
C GLU A 64 -10.27 9.74 9.21
N SER A 65 -9.22 10.54 9.38
CA SER A 65 -9.25 12.00 9.43
C SER A 65 -7.89 12.57 9.00
N SER A 66 -7.70 13.89 9.03
CA SER A 66 -6.38 14.48 8.73
C SER A 66 -5.33 14.15 9.80
N THR A 67 -5.74 13.77 11.01
CA THR A 67 -4.87 13.50 12.17
C THR A 67 -5.00 12.08 12.72
N SER A 68 -5.70 11.18 12.01
CA SER A 68 -5.82 9.77 12.39
C SER A 68 -5.87 8.85 11.18
N LEU A 69 -5.39 7.63 11.38
CA LEU A 69 -5.35 6.58 10.37
C LEU A 69 -5.40 5.18 11.00
N GLU A 70 -5.84 4.21 10.21
CA GLU A 70 -5.78 2.79 10.49
C GLU A 70 -4.78 2.14 9.52
N ILE A 71 -3.85 1.35 10.06
CA ILE A 71 -2.92 0.53 9.28
C ILE A 71 -3.49 -0.88 9.23
N ARG A 72 -3.69 -1.40 8.02
CA ARG A 72 -4.06 -2.80 7.76
C ARG A 72 -2.90 -3.55 7.17
N LEU A 73 -2.76 -4.81 7.56
CA LEU A 73 -1.75 -5.72 7.04
C LEU A 73 -2.40 -7.00 6.56
N THR A 74 -1.86 -7.58 5.49
CA THR A 74 -2.10 -8.99 5.18
C THR A 74 -1.04 -9.86 5.86
N ALA A 75 -1.45 -11.03 6.34
CA ALA A 75 -0.54 -12.03 6.87
C ALA A 75 -0.33 -13.14 5.84
N ARG A 76 0.92 -13.38 5.46
CA ARG A 76 1.32 -14.55 4.66
C ARG A 76 1.91 -15.60 5.58
N TYR A 77 1.42 -16.83 5.47
CA TYR A 77 1.88 -17.96 6.27
C TYR A 77 1.72 -19.26 5.48
N LYS A 78 2.37 -20.32 5.96
CA LYS A 78 2.12 -21.67 5.45
C LYS A 78 1.07 -22.34 6.32
N PRO A 79 -0.07 -22.81 5.77
CA PRO A 79 -1.00 -23.62 6.54
C PRO A 79 -0.30 -24.90 7.03
N GLU A 80 -0.80 -25.47 8.12
CA GLU A 80 -0.32 -26.76 8.59
C GLU A 80 -0.72 -27.85 7.58
N ASP A 81 0.09 -28.91 7.46
CA ASP A 81 -0.14 -30.00 6.48
C ASP A 81 -1.54 -30.62 6.59
N GLU A 82 -2.17 -30.57 7.77
CA GLU A 82 -3.52 -31.12 8.02
C GLU A 82 -4.64 -30.25 7.43
N ASP A 83 -4.39 -28.96 7.22
CA ASP A 83 -5.36 -27.98 6.71
C ASP A 83 -5.01 -27.46 5.30
N GLU A 84 -3.98 -28.00 4.64
CA GLU A 84 -3.47 -27.50 3.34
C GLU A 84 -4.56 -27.49 2.24
N ASP A 85 -5.48 -28.47 2.27
CA ASP A 85 -6.61 -28.57 1.34
C ASP A 85 -7.73 -27.53 1.59
N GLU A 86 -7.71 -26.84 2.74
CA GLU A 86 -8.71 -25.82 3.09
C GLU A 86 -8.36 -24.42 2.55
N TYR A 87 -7.11 -24.21 2.15
CA TYR A 87 -6.61 -22.91 1.71
C TYR A 87 -6.16 -22.94 0.24
N GLU A 88 -6.47 -21.86 -0.48
CA GLU A 88 -5.79 -21.59 -1.74
C GLU A 88 -4.36 -21.14 -1.42
N THR A 89 -3.38 -21.90 -1.92
CA THR A 89 -1.96 -21.65 -1.71
C THR A 89 -1.23 -21.30 -3.01
N ASP A 90 -0.19 -20.48 -2.89
CA ASP A 90 0.68 -20.14 -4.02
C ASP A 90 1.61 -21.31 -4.41
N GLN A 91 2.42 -21.11 -5.45
CA GLN A 91 3.40 -22.11 -5.91
C GLN A 91 4.44 -22.52 -4.85
N TRP A 92 4.51 -21.79 -3.74
CA TRP A 92 5.43 -22.01 -2.62
C TRP A 92 4.72 -22.51 -1.35
N GLY A 93 3.42 -22.78 -1.43
CA GLY A 93 2.58 -23.27 -0.32
C GLY A 93 2.19 -22.19 0.68
N TYR A 94 2.22 -20.91 0.31
CA TYR A 94 1.75 -19.83 1.18
C TYR A 94 0.31 -19.48 0.88
N THR A 95 -0.46 -19.21 1.93
CA THR A 95 -1.73 -18.50 1.84
C THR A 95 -1.58 -17.08 2.40
N GLU A 96 -2.53 -16.21 2.07
CA GLU A 96 -2.53 -14.81 2.45
C GLU A 96 -3.93 -14.40 2.91
N THR A 97 -4.01 -13.73 4.06
CA THR A 97 -5.28 -13.23 4.57
C THR A 97 -5.76 -12.03 3.77
N GLU A 98 -7.05 -11.71 3.88
CA GLU A 98 -7.53 -10.37 3.56
C GLU A 98 -6.82 -9.31 4.43
N PRO A 99 -6.86 -8.02 4.05
CA PRO A 99 -6.30 -6.94 4.88
C PRO A 99 -6.98 -6.88 6.25
N LEU A 100 -6.21 -7.14 7.31
CA LEU A 100 -6.67 -7.12 8.70
C LEU A 100 -6.17 -5.86 9.41
N PRO A 101 -6.98 -5.25 10.30
CA PRO A 101 -6.54 -4.09 11.06
C PRO A 101 -5.39 -4.47 12.00
N ALA A 102 -4.30 -3.72 11.92
CA ALA A 102 -3.07 -3.98 12.67
C ALA A 102 -2.83 -2.93 13.75
N LEU A 103 -3.08 -1.65 13.44
CA LEU A 103 -2.80 -0.54 14.33
C LEU A 103 -3.66 0.67 13.99
N GLU A 104 -4.25 1.28 15.01
CA GLU A 104 -4.91 2.59 14.89
C GLU A 104 -3.97 3.65 15.48
N ILE A 105 -3.85 4.80 14.81
CA ILE A 105 -3.04 5.92 15.28
C ILE A 105 -3.87 7.19 15.21
N SER A 106 -3.94 7.91 16.33
CA SER A 106 -4.65 9.17 16.49
C SER A 106 -3.71 10.25 17.06
N ASP A 107 -4.19 11.47 17.25
CA ASP A 107 -3.41 12.60 17.77
C ASP A 107 -2.12 12.88 16.97
N LEU A 108 -2.14 12.62 15.66
CA LEU A 108 -1.05 12.97 14.74
C LEU A 108 -1.17 14.43 14.29
N THR A 109 -0.05 15.04 13.91
CA THR A 109 -0.09 16.19 13.02
C THR A 109 -0.45 15.74 11.59
N GLU A 110 -0.96 16.66 10.77
CA GLU A 110 -1.30 16.34 9.37
C GLU A 110 -0.06 15.81 8.61
N THR A 111 1.09 16.46 8.79
CA THR A 111 2.36 16.04 8.19
C THR A 111 2.82 14.66 8.66
N GLU A 112 2.66 14.31 9.93
CA GLU A 112 3.01 12.97 10.41
C GLU A 112 2.11 11.90 9.79
N ALA A 113 0.82 12.21 9.66
CA ALA A 113 -0.13 11.28 9.09
C ALA A 113 0.09 11.09 7.58
N ASP A 114 0.40 12.17 6.85
CA ASP A 114 0.79 12.11 5.44
C ASP A 114 2.12 11.36 5.25
N LEU A 115 3.07 11.55 6.17
CA LEU A 115 4.34 10.82 6.16
C LEU A 115 4.12 9.33 6.36
N ILE A 116 3.29 8.93 7.32
CA ILE A 116 2.96 7.53 7.57
C ILE A 116 2.27 6.92 6.35
N GLU A 117 1.28 7.62 5.78
CA GLU A 117 0.53 7.18 4.60
C GLU A 117 1.42 6.94 3.38
N ALA A 118 2.38 7.83 3.14
CA ALA A 118 3.29 7.70 2.00
C ALA A 118 4.44 6.71 2.27
N PHE A 119 5.03 6.75 3.46
CA PHE A 119 6.30 6.07 3.75
C PHE A 119 6.14 4.61 4.17
N VAL A 120 5.10 4.28 4.95
CA VAL A 120 4.93 2.91 5.46
C VAL A 120 4.78 1.88 4.34
N PRO A 121 3.96 2.11 3.28
CA PRO A 121 3.89 1.19 2.15
C PRO A 121 5.24 0.93 1.49
N VAL A 122 6.00 2.00 1.21
CA VAL A 122 7.34 1.91 0.61
C VAL A 122 8.28 1.11 1.50
N ALA A 123 8.23 1.32 2.81
CA ALA A 123 9.09 0.61 3.75
C ALA A 123 8.74 -0.87 3.89
N VAL A 124 7.46 -1.23 3.80
CA VAL A 124 7.01 -2.62 3.82
C VAL A 124 7.38 -3.32 2.52
N ASP A 125 7.22 -2.66 1.37
CA ASP A 125 7.56 -3.23 0.04
C ASP A 125 9.08 -3.43 -0.14
N GLU A 126 9.90 -2.49 0.34
CA GLU A 126 11.35 -2.62 0.29
C GLU A 126 11.85 -3.73 1.25
N ALA A 127 11.20 -3.86 2.40
CA ALA A 127 11.53 -4.83 3.44
C ALA A 127 13.04 -4.91 3.74
N GLY A 128 13.57 -6.10 4.04
CA GLY A 128 15.02 -6.34 4.08
C GLY A 128 15.84 -5.60 5.16
N GLY A 129 15.20 -4.91 6.11
CA GLY A 129 15.86 -4.06 7.10
C GLY A 129 15.80 -2.56 6.79
N PHE A 130 15.21 -2.16 5.66
CA PHE A 130 14.92 -0.76 5.36
C PHE A 130 14.05 -0.15 6.47
N ALA A 131 14.34 1.09 6.89
CA ALA A 131 13.64 1.74 8.00
C ALA A 131 13.58 0.89 9.29
N ASN A 132 14.59 0.03 9.51
CA ASN A 132 14.64 -0.97 10.59
C ASN A 132 13.45 -1.96 10.60
N PHE A 133 12.72 -2.06 9.49
CA PHE A 133 11.57 -2.95 9.32
C PHE A 133 12.01 -4.36 8.89
N ARG A 134 11.30 -5.37 9.39
CA ARG A 134 11.48 -6.77 9.00
C ARG A 134 10.12 -7.44 8.87
N GLU A 135 9.83 -7.97 7.69
CA GLU A 135 8.54 -8.60 7.35
C GLU A 135 8.23 -9.87 8.17
N ASN A 136 9.27 -10.65 8.52
CA ASN A 136 9.10 -11.97 9.11
C ASN A 136 8.82 -11.88 10.62
N ALA A 137 7.75 -12.53 11.05
CA ALA A 137 7.52 -12.78 12.47
C ALA A 137 8.66 -13.64 13.05
N THR A 138 8.78 -13.62 14.37
CA THR A 138 9.66 -14.50 15.13
C THR A 138 8.92 -15.03 16.34
N LYS A 139 9.54 -15.95 17.07
CA LYS A 139 9.00 -16.48 18.34
C LYS A 139 8.63 -15.42 19.38
N THR A 140 9.15 -14.20 19.25
CA THR A 140 8.94 -13.12 20.22
C THR A 140 8.44 -11.82 19.59
N ASN A 141 8.21 -11.79 18.28
CA ASN A 141 7.72 -10.61 17.59
C ASN A 141 6.70 -11.02 16.55
N SER A 142 5.46 -10.58 16.76
CA SER A 142 4.37 -10.71 15.82
C SER A 142 4.51 -9.73 14.64
N PRO A 143 3.72 -9.87 13.56
CA PRO A 143 3.57 -8.86 12.53
C PRO A 143 3.31 -7.44 13.08
N VAL A 144 2.41 -7.28 14.06
CA VAL A 144 2.15 -5.97 14.70
C VAL A 144 3.39 -5.45 15.41
N ASP A 145 4.14 -6.30 16.12
CA ASP A 145 5.38 -5.88 16.79
C ASP A 145 6.46 -5.44 15.79
N ARG A 146 6.49 -6.04 14.59
CA ARG A 146 7.38 -5.64 13.51
C ARG A 146 7.01 -4.26 12.96
N LEU A 147 5.74 -4.04 12.67
CA LEU A 147 5.23 -2.75 12.20
C LEU A 147 5.52 -1.65 13.22
N ARG A 148 5.25 -1.89 14.50
CA ARG A 148 5.49 -0.94 15.60
C ARG A 148 6.95 -0.46 15.70
N LYS A 149 7.91 -1.30 15.28
CA LYS A 149 9.36 -1.01 15.32
C LYS A 149 9.89 -0.31 14.07
N LEU A 150 9.05 -0.18 13.04
CA LEU A 150 9.39 0.58 11.83
C LEU A 150 9.73 2.02 12.23
N THR A 151 10.88 2.49 11.76
CA THR A 151 11.43 3.81 12.06
C THR A 151 11.07 4.77 10.93
N LEU A 152 10.37 5.85 11.27
CA LEU A 152 10.01 6.88 10.30
C LEU A 152 11.19 7.84 10.07
N PRO A 153 11.26 8.52 8.93
CA PRO A 153 12.14 9.67 8.76
C PRO A 153 11.84 10.77 9.78
N ALA A 154 12.87 11.53 10.18
CA ALA A 154 12.66 12.73 10.98
C ALA A 154 11.83 13.75 10.19
N VAL A 155 10.65 14.12 10.71
CA VAL A 155 9.70 15.02 10.03
C VAL A 155 10.35 16.32 9.57
N ASP A 156 11.23 16.90 10.39
CA ASP A 156 11.92 18.16 10.05
C ASP A 156 12.86 18.05 8.85
N ASP A 157 13.41 16.86 8.56
CA ASP A 157 14.28 16.64 7.41
C ASP A 157 13.49 16.45 6.12
N VAL A 158 12.29 15.85 6.21
CA VAL A 158 11.51 15.40 5.05
C VAL A 158 10.31 16.26 4.70
N ARG A 159 9.93 17.22 5.54
CA ARG A 159 8.70 18.03 5.39
C ARG A 159 8.54 18.61 3.98
N ASP A 160 9.53 19.35 3.50
CA ASP A 160 9.48 20.02 2.20
C ASP A 160 9.46 19.01 1.04
N GLY A 161 10.21 17.91 1.18
CA GLY A 161 10.24 16.83 0.19
C GLY A 161 8.91 16.09 0.11
N LEU A 162 8.28 15.82 1.25
CA LEU A 162 6.97 15.18 1.34
C LEU A 162 5.89 16.07 0.72
N GLU A 163 5.89 17.38 1.01
CA GLU A 163 4.93 18.32 0.40
C GLU A 163 5.06 18.32 -1.14
N SER A 164 6.28 18.42 -1.66
CA SER A 164 6.57 18.35 -3.09
C SER A 164 6.11 17.02 -3.72
N TYR A 165 6.32 15.90 -3.01
CA TYR A 165 5.86 14.59 -3.45
C TYR A 165 4.33 14.54 -3.57
N LEU A 166 3.61 15.00 -2.56
CA LEU A 166 2.15 14.98 -2.54
C LEU A 166 1.55 15.85 -3.65
N GLU A 167 2.07 17.06 -3.86
CA GLU A 167 1.65 17.92 -4.98
C GLU A 167 1.91 17.24 -6.33
N THR A 168 3.08 16.62 -6.49
CA THR A 168 3.45 15.93 -7.72
C THR A 168 2.56 14.71 -7.97
N LYS A 169 2.23 13.96 -6.91
CA LYS A 169 1.34 12.80 -6.96
C LYS A 169 -0.08 13.20 -7.33
N GLU A 170 -0.67 14.19 -6.66
CA GLU A 170 -2.01 14.72 -6.98
C GLU A 170 -2.09 15.17 -8.44
N ARG A 171 -1.05 15.90 -8.91
CA ARG A 171 -1.00 16.34 -10.29
C ARG A 171 -0.89 15.19 -11.29
N ALA A 172 -0.17 14.13 -10.93
CA ALA A 172 -0.06 12.93 -11.75
C ALA A 172 -1.42 12.21 -11.87
N GLU A 173 -2.13 12.06 -10.76
CA GLU A 173 -3.47 11.45 -10.71
C GLU A 173 -4.50 12.29 -11.50
N GLU A 174 -4.47 13.62 -11.40
CA GLU A 174 -5.33 14.49 -12.19
C GLU A 174 -5.06 14.36 -13.70
N LEU A 175 -3.78 14.23 -14.08
CA LEU A 175 -3.40 14.01 -15.47
C LEU A 175 -3.86 12.63 -15.96
N GLU A 176 -3.72 11.58 -15.15
CA GLU A 176 -4.16 10.23 -15.48
C GLU A 176 -5.68 10.19 -15.67
N ALA A 177 -6.46 10.79 -14.77
CA ALA A 177 -7.92 10.89 -14.92
C ALA A 177 -8.34 11.62 -16.21
N LYS A 178 -7.59 12.66 -16.61
CA LYS A 178 -7.83 13.34 -17.89
C LYS A 178 -7.48 12.48 -19.09
N ILE A 179 -6.44 11.66 -18.98
CA ILE A 179 -6.03 10.72 -20.02
C ILE A 179 -7.12 9.68 -20.21
N THR A 180 -7.55 9.00 -19.15
CA THR A 180 -8.63 8.01 -19.17
C THR A 180 -9.88 8.59 -19.81
N LYS A 181 -10.33 9.77 -19.37
CA LYS A 181 -11.49 10.45 -19.96
C LYS A 181 -11.31 10.78 -21.45
N THR A 182 -10.09 11.12 -21.86
CA THR A 182 -9.81 11.43 -23.26
C THR A 182 -9.80 10.16 -24.10
N ASP A 183 -9.27 9.05 -23.57
CA ASP A 183 -9.27 7.76 -24.24
C ASP A 183 -10.72 7.25 -24.42
N GLU A 184 -11.58 7.36 -23.39
CA GLU A 184 -13.02 7.09 -23.47
C GLU A 184 -13.71 7.92 -24.58
N LEU A 185 -13.42 9.24 -24.64
CA LEU A 185 -13.97 10.11 -25.68
C LEU A 185 -13.44 9.79 -27.08
N ILE A 186 -12.21 9.31 -27.20
CA ILE A 186 -11.64 8.87 -28.47
C ILE A 186 -12.39 7.64 -28.95
N ASP A 187 -12.63 6.67 -28.07
CA ASP A 187 -13.35 5.44 -28.42
C ASP A 187 -14.79 5.75 -28.85
N GLU A 188 -15.50 6.62 -28.11
CA GLU A 188 -16.83 7.12 -28.50
C GLU A 188 -16.83 7.74 -29.92
N ILE A 189 -15.89 8.65 -30.20
CA ILE A 189 -15.77 9.29 -31.52
C ILE A 189 -15.44 8.27 -32.62
N VAL A 190 -14.58 7.28 -32.33
CA VAL A 190 -14.22 6.23 -33.28
C VAL A 190 -15.43 5.36 -33.59
N TYR A 191 -16.21 4.96 -32.58
CA TYR A 191 -17.44 4.18 -32.76
C TYR A 191 -18.46 4.94 -33.60
N GLU A 192 -18.68 6.23 -33.33
CA GLU A 192 -19.56 7.07 -34.12
C GLU A 192 -19.09 7.22 -35.58
N LEU A 193 -17.78 7.44 -35.78
CA LEU A 193 -17.21 7.68 -37.11
C LEU A 193 -17.32 6.45 -38.02
N TYR A 194 -17.18 5.26 -37.45
CA TYR A 194 -17.34 4.00 -38.18
C TYR A 194 -18.78 3.44 -38.13
N GLY A 195 -19.67 4.06 -37.35
CA GLY A 195 -21.07 3.69 -37.22
C GLY A 195 -21.27 2.30 -36.62
N LEU A 196 -20.41 1.93 -35.65
CA LEU A 196 -20.52 0.64 -34.99
C LEU A 196 -21.83 0.54 -34.19
N THR A 197 -22.44 -0.63 -34.25
CA THR A 197 -23.54 -1.02 -33.37
C THR A 197 -23.04 -1.44 -31.99
N GLU A 198 -23.93 -1.50 -31.00
CA GLU A 198 -23.60 -1.96 -29.64
C GLU A 198 -22.94 -3.35 -29.64
N GLU A 199 -23.40 -4.27 -30.48
CA GLU A 199 -22.82 -5.62 -30.64
C GLU A 199 -21.39 -5.57 -31.22
N GLU A 200 -21.11 -4.64 -32.13
CA GLU A 200 -19.78 -4.49 -32.73
C GLU A 200 -18.81 -3.79 -31.76
N ILE A 201 -19.30 -2.90 -30.90
CA ILE A 201 -18.52 -2.25 -29.85
C ILE A 201 -18.08 -3.28 -28.80
N GLU A 202 -19.01 -4.11 -28.31
CA GLU A 202 -18.74 -5.17 -27.32
C GLU A 202 -17.62 -6.11 -27.81
N ILE A 203 -17.68 -6.53 -29.07
CA ILE A 203 -16.63 -7.37 -29.67
C ILE A 203 -15.28 -6.65 -29.70
N VAL A 204 -15.26 -5.35 -30.00
CA VAL A 204 -14.01 -4.58 -30.05
C VAL A 204 -13.41 -4.42 -28.66
N GLU A 205 -14.20 -4.09 -27.65
CA GLU A 205 -13.75 -3.95 -26.26
C GLU A 205 -13.19 -5.28 -25.71
N ASP A 206 -13.90 -6.40 -25.91
CA ASP A 206 -13.44 -7.75 -25.54
C ASP A 206 -12.08 -8.12 -26.17
N THR A 207 -11.81 -7.64 -27.40
CA THR A 207 -10.52 -7.88 -28.06
C THR A 207 -9.37 -6.99 -27.59
N VAL A 208 -9.67 -5.86 -26.94
CA VAL A 208 -8.67 -4.91 -26.42
C VAL A 208 -8.34 -5.21 -24.96
N GLU A 209 -9.29 -5.78 -24.20
CA GLU A 209 -9.12 -6.15 -22.79
C GLU A 209 -8.42 -7.52 -22.56
N ASN A 210 -8.21 -8.33 -23.60
CA ASN A 210 -7.43 -9.59 -23.57
C ASN A 210 -5.98 -9.42 -24.07
#